data_AF-A0A238H033-F1
#
_entry.id   AF-A0A238H033-F1
#
_cell.length_a   1.000
_cell.length_b   1.000
_cell.length_c   1.000
_cell.angle_alpha   90.00
_cell.angle_beta   90.00
_cell.angle_gamma   90.00
#
_symmetry.space_group_name_H-M   'P 1'
#
loop_
_entity.id
_entity.type
_entity.pdbx_description
1 polymer ?
#
loop_
_entity_poly.entity_id
_entity_poly.type
_entity_poly.pdbx_seq_one_letter_code
_entity_poly.pdbx_strand_id
1 'polypeptide(L)'
;MGSTTALLAPLVNTMRRYALAGGKVHADDTPLPVLAPGNGRTKTGRLWVHVRDDRPSASDEPAAVWFAYTPDRRGEHPQQHLADFAGVLQADAFAGYAELYRAGTIQEAACTAHARRKIHDLHAVRPNAVAKEALHRLGALYKTARHA
;
A
#
# COMPACT_ATOMS: atom_id res chain seq x y z
N MET A 1 -24.05 10.87 1.31
CA MET A 1 -23.67 9.86 0.30
C MET A 1 -24.86 9.63 -0.61
N GLY A 2 -24.65 9.45 -1.92
CA GLY A 2 -25.76 9.25 -2.87
C GLY A 2 -26.39 7.85 -2.76
N SER A 3 -27.64 7.70 -3.19
CA SER A 3 -28.40 6.43 -3.17
C SER A 3 -27.66 5.29 -3.89
N THR A 4 -26.98 5.58 -4.99
CA THR A 4 -26.18 4.60 -5.75
C THR A 4 -25.01 4.03 -4.94
N THR A 5 -24.36 4.84 -4.09
CA THR A 5 -23.24 4.37 -3.25
C THR A 5 -23.72 3.36 -2.21
N ALA A 6 -24.92 3.56 -1.66
CA ALA A 6 -25.50 2.62 -0.70
C ALA A 6 -25.78 1.25 -1.33
N LEU A 7 -26.24 1.21 -2.59
CA LEU A 7 -26.51 -0.04 -3.31
C LEU A 7 -25.23 -0.83 -3.63
N LEU A 8 -24.08 -0.16 -3.77
CA LEU A 8 -22.79 -0.81 -4.03
C LEU A 8 -22.05 -1.27 -2.77
N ALA A 9 -22.52 -0.86 -1.58
CA ALA A 9 -21.84 -1.20 -0.32
C ALA A 9 -21.63 -2.70 -0.10
N PRO A 10 -22.59 -3.61 -0.41
CA PRO A 10 -22.36 -5.05 -0.27
C PRO A 10 -21.23 -5.57 -1.17
N LEU A 11 -21.11 -5.05 -2.39
CA LEU A 11 -20.05 -5.41 -3.33
C LEU A 11 -18.68 -4.92 -2.82
N VAL A 12 -18.61 -3.65 -2.40
CA VAL A 12 -17.38 -3.07 -1.84
C VAL A 12 -16.92 -3.84 -0.60
N ASN A 13 -17.85 -4.19 0.29
CA ASN A 13 -17.54 -4.96 1.49
C ASN A 13 -17.06 -6.38 1.15
N THR A 14 -17.60 -7.00 0.10
CA THR A 14 -17.14 -8.31 -0.37
C THR A 14 -15.74 -8.22 -0.95
N MET A 15 -15.45 -7.21 -1.77
CA MET A 15 -14.10 -6.95 -2.28
C MET A 15 -13.10 -6.66 -1.16
N ARG A 16 -13.49 -5.87 -0.15
CA ARG A 16 -12.66 -5.63 1.05
C ARG A 16 -12.31 -6.94 1.75
N ARG A 17 -13.30 -7.76 2.09
CA ARG A 17 -13.06 -9.05 2.77
C ARG A 17 -12.13 -9.94 1.94
N TYR A 18 -12.37 -10.04 0.64
CA TYR A 18 -11.55 -10.88 -0.23
C TYR A 18 -10.11 -10.38 -0.36
N ALA A 19 -9.91 -9.07 -0.52
CA ALA A 19 -8.58 -8.45 -0.61
C ALA A 19 -7.79 -8.57 0.71
N LEU A 20 -8.46 -8.59 1.86
CA LEU A 20 -7.82 -8.71 3.17
C LEU A 20 -7.75 -10.15 3.71
N ALA A 21 -8.28 -11.14 3.00
CA ALA A 21 -8.30 -12.54 3.46
C ALA A 21 -6.98 -13.31 3.21
N GLY A 22 -6.03 -12.74 2.46
CA GLY A 22 -4.74 -13.39 2.17
C GLY A 22 -3.78 -13.33 3.35
N GLY A 23 -2.78 -14.23 3.39
CA GLY A 23 -1.72 -14.19 4.41
C GLY A 23 -0.75 -13.01 4.27
N LYS A 24 -0.79 -12.30 3.14
CA LYS A 24 -0.09 -11.04 2.91
C LYS A 24 -1.01 -10.05 2.20
N VAL A 25 -0.87 -8.78 2.53
CA VAL A 25 -1.48 -7.67 1.78
C VAL A 25 -0.43 -6.59 1.51
N HIS A 26 -0.46 -5.99 0.32
CA HIS A 26 0.28 -4.76 0.06
C HIS A 26 -0.57 -3.55 0.40
N ALA A 27 0.00 -2.56 1.09
CA ALA A 27 -0.68 -1.29 1.36
C ALA A 27 0.14 -0.10 0.86
N ASP A 28 -0.56 0.86 0.26
CA ASP A 28 0.01 2.15 -0.17
C ASP A 28 -1.08 3.24 -0.13
N ASP A 29 -0.69 4.49 -0.28
CA ASP A 29 -1.62 5.61 -0.42
C ASP A 29 -1.20 6.58 -1.52
N THR A 30 -2.17 7.05 -2.30
CA THR A 30 -1.96 8.11 -3.28
C THR A 30 -2.65 9.40 -2.83
N PRO A 31 -1.95 10.56 -2.81
CA PRO A 31 -2.58 11.84 -2.51
C PRO A 31 -3.59 12.21 -3.60
N LEU A 32 -4.78 12.64 -3.19
CA LEU A 32 -5.84 13.11 -4.09
C LEU A 32 -6.18 14.59 -3.80
N PRO A 33 -6.25 15.46 -4.82
CA PRO A 33 -6.84 16.78 -4.66
C PRO A 33 -8.36 16.65 -4.53
N VAL A 34 -8.91 17.09 -3.40
CA VAL A 34 -10.34 17.02 -3.09
C VAL A 34 -10.90 18.43 -2.94
N LEU A 35 -12.06 18.68 -3.54
CA LEU A 35 -12.75 19.96 -3.39
C LEU A 35 -13.05 20.22 -1.90
N ALA A 36 -12.77 21.46 -1.47
CA ALA A 36 -13.16 21.97 -0.16
C ALA A 36 -14.00 23.25 -0.39
N PRO A 37 -15.32 23.10 -0.64
CA PRO A 37 -16.21 24.23 -0.91
C PRO A 37 -16.09 25.31 0.17
N GLY A 38 -16.04 26.58 -0.25
CA GLY A 38 -15.88 27.73 0.64
C GLY A 38 -14.44 28.21 0.84
N ASN A 39 -13.42 27.40 0.50
CA ASN A 39 -12.01 27.74 0.77
C ASN A 39 -11.22 28.21 -0.47
N GLY A 40 -11.84 28.22 -1.66
CA GLY A 40 -11.18 28.59 -2.93
C GLY A 40 -10.01 27.70 -3.36
N ARG A 41 -9.72 26.62 -2.63
CA ARG A 41 -8.60 25.69 -2.86
C ARG A 41 -9.04 24.25 -2.60
N THR A 42 -8.30 23.29 -3.15
CA THR A 42 -8.44 21.87 -2.83
C THR A 42 -7.71 21.53 -1.52
N LYS A 43 -8.21 20.52 -0.82
CA LYS A 43 -7.50 19.83 0.27
C LYS A 43 -6.88 18.54 -0.25
N THR A 44 -5.83 18.05 0.40
CA THR A 44 -5.22 16.76 0.03
C THR A 44 -5.86 15.64 0.84
N GLY A 45 -6.71 14.84 0.20
CA GLY A 45 -7.18 13.56 0.73
C GLY A 45 -6.23 12.41 0.34
N ARG A 46 -6.54 11.20 0.77
CA ARG A 46 -5.78 9.98 0.46
C ARG A 46 -6.68 8.91 -0.10
N LEU A 47 -6.20 8.24 -1.14
CA LEU A 47 -6.74 6.98 -1.63
C LEU A 47 -5.79 5.87 -1.22
N TRP A 48 -6.19 5.12 -0.20
CA TRP A 48 -5.50 3.93 0.25
C TRP A 48 -5.81 2.78 -0.69
N VAL A 49 -4.80 1.97 -0.98
CA VAL A 49 -4.92 0.78 -1.80
C VAL A 49 -4.42 -0.42 -1.00
N HIS A 50 -5.24 -1.47 -0.96
CA HIS A 50 -4.90 -2.76 -0.37
C HIS A 50 -4.95 -3.81 -1.47
N VAL A 51 -3.79 -4.38 -1.81
CA VAL A 51 -3.64 -5.32 -2.92
C VAL A 51 -3.32 -6.71 -2.40
N ARG A 52 -4.16 -7.66 -2.79
CA ARG A 52 -3.88 -9.09 -2.74
C ARG A 52 -3.44 -9.52 -4.13
N ASP A 53 -2.15 -9.74 -4.31
CA ASP A 53 -1.59 -10.29 -5.53
C ASP A 53 -0.24 -10.95 -5.22
N ASP A 54 -0.29 -12.27 -5.02
CA ASP A 54 0.87 -13.10 -4.71
C ASP A 54 1.21 -14.06 -5.86
N ARG A 55 0.73 -13.76 -7.07
CA ARG A 55 1.14 -14.50 -8.28
C ARG A 55 2.66 -14.50 -8.48
N PRO A 56 3.42 -13.42 -8.20
CA PRO A 56 4.89 -13.46 -8.21
C PRO A 56 5.53 -14.37 -7.14
N SER A 57 4.72 -15.02 -6.31
CA SER A 57 5.12 -15.99 -5.29
C SER A 57 4.35 -17.30 -5.48
N ALA A 58 4.02 -17.62 -6.73
CA ALA A 58 3.32 -18.85 -7.16
C ALA A 58 1.93 -19.06 -6.52
N SER A 59 1.24 -17.98 -6.13
CA SER A 59 -0.16 -18.07 -5.69
C SER A 59 -1.10 -18.17 -6.89
N ASP A 60 -1.99 -19.15 -6.86
CA ASP A 60 -3.08 -19.31 -7.83
C ASP A 60 -4.35 -18.54 -7.43
N GLU A 61 -4.34 -17.87 -6.27
CA GLU A 61 -5.47 -17.09 -5.79
C GLU A 61 -5.72 -15.86 -6.70
N PRO A 62 -6.98 -15.59 -7.10
CA PRO A 62 -7.31 -14.41 -7.88
C PRO A 62 -6.83 -13.12 -7.22
N ALA A 63 -6.20 -12.26 -8.02
CA ALA A 63 -5.76 -10.95 -7.55
C ALA A 63 -6.98 -10.05 -7.24
N ALA A 64 -6.86 -9.24 -6.20
CA ALA A 64 -7.86 -8.25 -5.85
C ALA A 64 -7.25 -6.97 -5.30
N VAL A 65 -8.00 -5.89 -5.49
CA VAL A 65 -7.67 -4.59 -4.95
C VAL A 65 -8.90 -4.00 -4.25
N TRP A 66 -8.68 -3.44 -3.07
CA TRP A 66 -9.66 -2.64 -2.36
C TRP A 66 -9.12 -1.23 -2.12
N PHE A 67 -9.93 -0.25 -2.50
CA PHE A 67 -9.62 1.16 -2.31
C PHE A 67 -10.44 1.76 -1.16
N ALA A 68 -9.81 2.58 -0.34
CA ALA A 68 -10.46 3.33 0.72
C ALA A 68 -10.04 4.80 0.66
N TYR A 69 -11.03 5.71 0.70
CA TYR A 69 -10.76 7.14 0.74
C TYR A 69 -10.75 7.67 2.17
N THR A 70 -9.81 8.55 2.49
CA THR A 70 -9.77 9.29 3.75
C THR A 70 -9.44 10.76 3.51
N PRO A 71 -9.88 11.68 4.39
CA PRO A 71 -9.66 13.11 4.21
C PRO A 71 -8.21 13.57 4.46
N ASP A 72 -7.37 12.72 5.05
CA ASP A 72 -5.98 12.98 5.38
C ASP A 72 -5.17 11.66 5.50
N ARG A 73 -3.88 11.76 5.85
CA ARG A 73 -2.93 10.63 5.95
C ARG A 73 -2.65 10.20 7.39
N ARG A 74 -3.60 10.30 8.32
CA ARG A 74 -3.37 9.82 9.71
C ARG A 74 -3.25 8.30 9.78
N GLY A 75 -2.45 7.80 10.73
CA GLY A 75 -2.26 6.37 10.96
C GLY A 75 -3.52 5.65 11.45
N GLU A 76 -4.49 6.37 12.03
CA GLU A 76 -5.80 5.82 12.44
C GLU A 76 -6.55 5.16 11.28
N HIS A 77 -6.32 5.62 10.04
CA HIS A 77 -7.02 5.10 8.87
C HIS A 77 -6.58 3.67 8.51
N PRO A 78 -5.29 3.39 8.24
CA PRO A 78 -4.86 2.01 8.01
C PRO A 78 -5.10 1.11 9.25
N GLN A 79 -5.07 1.66 10.47
CA GLN A 79 -5.47 0.93 11.69
C GLN A 79 -6.92 0.44 11.62
N GLN A 80 -7.86 1.30 11.23
CA GLN A 80 -9.27 0.91 11.05
C GLN A 80 -9.47 -0.03 9.85
N HIS A 81 -8.75 0.20 8.75
CA HIS A 81 -8.85 -0.62 7.54
C HIS A 81 -8.42 -2.07 7.81
N LEU A 82 -7.34 -2.25 8.58
CA LEU A 82 -6.66 -3.51 8.85
C LEU A 82 -6.93 -4.07 10.26
N ALA A 83 -7.94 -3.56 10.97
CA ALA A 83 -8.24 -3.93 12.35
C ALA A 83 -8.37 -5.46 12.58
N ASP A 84 -8.96 -6.16 11.60
CA ASP A 84 -9.17 -7.62 11.65
C ASP A 84 -8.14 -8.40 10.83
N PHE A 85 -7.12 -7.74 10.27
CA PHE A 85 -6.10 -8.38 9.45
C PHE A 85 -5.01 -9.03 10.31
N ALA A 86 -4.59 -10.23 9.92
CA ALA A 86 -3.45 -10.92 10.49
C ALA A 86 -2.59 -11.50 9.37
N GLY A 87 -1.26 -11.37 9.49
CA GLY A 87 -0.32 -11.81 8.46
C GLY A 87 0.72 -10.76 8.13
N VAL A 88 1.21 -10.76 6.89
CA VAL A 88 2.29 -9.87 6.45
C VAL A 88 1.71 -8.61 5.79
N LEU A 89 2.09 -7.44 6.28
CA LEU A 89 1.80 -6.17 5.63
C LEU A 89 3.03 -5.68 4.87
N GLN A 90 2.95 -5.68 3.54
CA GLN A 90 4.01 -5.13 2.70
C GLN A 90 3.70 -3.67 2.31
N ALA A 91 4.40 -2.72 2.91
CA ALA A 91 4.11 -1.30 2.73
C ALA A 91 5.38 -0.44 2.58
N ASP A 92 5.20 0.85 2.28
CA ASP A 92 6.29 1.83 2.45
C ASP A 92 6.62 2.04 3.94
N ALA A 93 7.70 2.79 4.22
CA ALA A 93 8.10 3.12 5.58
C ALA A 93 7.28 4.28 6.18
N PHE A 94 5.97 4.35 5.89
CA PHE A 94 5.10 5.34 6.49
C PHE A 94 4.91 5.06 7.99
N ALA A 95 5.31 6.01 8.83
CA ALA A 95 5.27 5.86 10.28
C ALA A 95 3.86 5.59 10.85
N GLY A 96 2.79 5.94 10.13
CA GLY A 96 1.43 5.65 10.57
C GLY A 96 1.06 4.17 10.61
N TYR A 97 1.87 3.28 10.01
CA TYR A 97 1.73 1.83 10.15
C TYR A 97 2.30 1.27 11.46
N ALA A 98 3.14 2.02 12.19
CA ALA A 98 3.90 1.50 13.33
C ALA A 98 3.02 0.83 14.41
N GLU A 99 1.83 1.38 14.67
CA GLU A 99 0.89 0.83 15.67
C GLU A 99 0.36 -0.56 15.28
N LEU A 100 0.20 -0.84 13.99
CA LEU A 100 -0.27 -2.15 13.49
C LEU A 100 0.67 -3.30 13.88
N TYR A 101 1.97 -3.00 13.99
CA TYR A 101 2.99 -4.01 14.23
C TYR A 101 3.17 -4.35 15.71
N ARG A 102 2.64 -3.52 16.63
CA ARG A 102 2.93 -3.64 18.07
C ARG A 102 2.38 -4.90 18.71
N ALA A 103 1.22 -5.36 18.25
CA ALA A 103 0.58 -6.57 18.77
C ALA A 103 1.22 -7.87 18.23
N GLY A 104 2.07 -7.78 17.20
CA GLY A 104 2.67 -8.96 16.54
C GLY A 104 1.73 -9.74 15.62
N THR A 105 0.43 -9.45 15.61
CA THR A 105 -0.56 -10.04 14.70
C THR A 105 -0.28 -9.70 13.22
N ILE A 106 0.32 -8.52 12.98
CA ILE A 106 0.75 -8.07 11.66
C ILE A 106 2.28 -7.98 11.66
N GLN A 107 2.92 -8.72 10.76
CA GLN A 107 4.34 -8.68 10.52
C GLN A 107 4.66 -7.66 9.42
N GLU A 108 5.59 -6.75 9.69
CA GLU A 108 6.07 -5.78 8.71
C GLU A 108 6.93 -6.46 7.63
N ALA A 109 6.67 -6.11 6.37
CA ALA A 109 7.57 -6.34 5.24
C ALA A 109 7.81 -5.03 4.48
N ALA A 110 9.06 -4.60 4.38
CA ALA A 110 9.40 -3.36 3.68
C ALA A 110 9.22 -3.51 2.15
N CYS A 111 8.50 -2.59 1.52
CA CYS A 111 8.31 -2.59 0.08
C CYS A 111 9.60 -2.20 -0.67
N THR A 112 10.21 -3.15 -1.37
CA THR A 112 11.46 -2.96 -2.12
C THR A 112 11.30 -2.01 -3.30
N ALA A 113 10.10 -1.86 -3.87
CA ALA A 113 9.83 -0.90 -4.93
C ALA A 113 9.98 0.54 -4.42
N HIS A 114 9.46 0.82 -3.22
CA HIS A 114 9.62 2.12 -2.55
C HIS A 114 11.06 2.38 -2.15
N ALA A 115 11.75 1.38 -1.58
CA ALA A 115 13.17 1.50 -1.27
C ALA A 115 14.02 1.81 -2.51
N ARG A 116 13.82 1.05 -3.60
CA ARG A 116 14.50 1.27 -4.88
C ARG A 116 14.26 2.68 -5.43
N ARG A 117 13.00 3.16 -5.42
CA ARG A 117 12.66 4.51 -5.92
C ARG A 117 13.46 5.58 -5.18
N LYS A 118 13.49 5.54 -3.84
CA LYS A 118 14.27 6.50 -3.04
C LYS A 118 15.77 6.45 -3.34
N ILE A 119 16.34 5.24 -3.51
CA ILE A 119 17.76 5.09 -3.89
C ILE A 119 18.01 5.65 -5.29
N HIS A 120 17.09 5.41 -6.23
CA HIS A 120 17.17 5.96 -7.57
C HIS A 120 17.13 7.49 -7.57
N ASP A 121 16.19 8.10 -6.83
CA ASP A 121 16.07 9.55 -6.74
C ASP A 121 17.35 10.19 -6.17
N LEU A 122 17.94 9.57 -5.15
CA LEU A 122 19.25 9.96 -4.62
C LEU A 122 20.36 9.81 -5.67
N HIS A 123 20.39 8.71 -6.42
CA HIS A 123 21.37 8.47 -7.47
C HIS A 123 21.26 9.49 -8.61
N ALA A 124 20.03 9.85 -9.01
CA ALA A 124 19.78 10.82 -10.08
C ALA A 124 20.29 12.22 -9.74
N VAL A 125 20.19 12.63 -8.47
CA VAL A 125 20.66 13.94 -8.00
C VAL A 125 22.14 13.91 -7.61
N ARG A 126 22.62 12.84 -6.99
CA ARG A 126 24.01 12.68 -6.51
C ARG A 126 24.50 11.25 -6.72
N PRO A 127 24.99 10.93 -7.94
CA PRO A 127 25.53 9.61 -8.24
C PRO A 127 26.71 9.28 -7.31
N ASN A 128 26.69 8.07 -6.73
CA ASN A 128 27.81 7.54 -5.97
C ASN A 128 27.84 6.00 -6.08
N ALA A 129 28.99 5.40 -5.71
CA ALA A 129 29.21 3.97 -5.83
C ALA A 129 28.19 3.13 -5.04
N VAL A 130 27.81 3.58 -3.84
CA VAL A 130 26.86 2.87 -2.97
C VAL A 130 25.47 2.82 -3.59
N ALA A 131 24.94 3.95 -4.05
CA ALA A 131 23.62 4.00 -4.68
C ALA A 131 23.57 3.20 -5.99
N LYS A 132 24.65 3.24 -6.79
CA LYS A 132 24.76 2.44 -8.03
C LYS A 132 24.73 0.94 -7.72
N GLU A 133 25.52 0.51 -6.74
CA GLU A 133 25.59 -0.90 -6.36
C GLU A 133 24.26 -1.38 -5.74
N ALA A 134 23.61 -0.56 -4.91
CA ALA A 134 22.31 -0.87 -4.35
C ALA A 134 21.25 -1.06 -5.46
N LEU A 135 21.20 -0.19 -6.46
CA LEU A 135 20.30 -0.34 -7.61
C LEU A 135 20.61 -1.60 -8.43
N HIS A 136 21.89 -1.94 -8.61
CA HIS A 136 22.32 -3.15 -9.31
C HIS A 136 21.84 -4.41 -8.56
N ARG A 137 22.06 -4.50 -7.25
CA ARG A 137 21.60 -5.63 -6.41
C ARG A 137 20.08 -5.77 -6.39
N LEU A 138 19.36 -4.66 -6.23
CA LEU A 138 17.89 -4.66 -6.30
C LEU A 138 17.40 -5.14 -7.68
N GLY A 139 18.08 -4.73 -8.75
CA GLY A 139 17.81 -5.21 -10.10
C GLY A 139 18.01 -6.72 -10.25
N ALA A 140 19.04 -7.30 -9.64
CA ALA A 140 19.29 -8.74 -9.66
C ALA A 140 18.18 -9.52 -8.93
N LEU A 141 17.73 -9.04 -7.76
CA LEU A 141 16.63 -9.66 -7.00
C LEU A 141 15.30 -9.66 -7.78
N TYR A 142 15.02 -8.62 -8.56
CA TYR A 142 13.81 -8.59 -9.39
C TYR A 142 13.85 -9.54 -10.58
N LYS A 143 15.04 -9.97 -11.04
CA LYS A 143 15.12 -11.01 -12.05
C LYS A 143 14.72 -12.36 -11.46
N THR A 144 15.22 -12.70 -10.27
CA THR A 144 14.88 -13.97 -9.62
C THR A 144 13.40 -14.05 -9.23
N ALA A 145 12.83 -12.97 -8.69
CA ALA A 145 11.42 -12.93 -8.28
C ALA A 145 10.40 -12.94 -9.44
N ARG A 146 10.83 -12.82 -10.69
CA ARG A 146 9.96 -12.93 -11.89
C ARG A 146 9.96 -14.32 -12.52
N HIS A 147 10.84 -15.21 -12.05
CA HIS A 147 11.04 -16.56 -12.58
C HIS A 147 10.77 -17.67 -11.54
N ALA A 148 10.23 -17.29 -10.38
CA ALA A 148 9.69 -18.20 -9.35
C ALA A 148 8.16 -18.24 -9.48
#